data_AF-A0A974BXK7-F1
#
_entry.id   AF-A0A974BXK7-F1
#
_cell.length_a   1.000
_cell.length_b   1.000
_cell.length_c   1.000
_cell.angle_alpha   90.00
_cell.angle_beta   90.00
_cell.angle_gamma   90.00
#
_symmetry.space_group_name_H-M   'P 1'
#
loop_
_entity.id
_entity.type
_entity.pdbx_description
1 polymer ?
#
loop_
_entity_poly.entity_id
_entity_poly.type
_entity_poly.pdbx_seq_one_letter_code
_entity_poly.pdbx_strand_id
1 'polypeptide(L)'
;MKYFRLFSRARLWPCHRCVFSTASGTRETLKKKEELISRLSTGPQLKDFFVNTKPAKTVSPADDDDPPPYITPLYPPSQNNKIYLETYGCQMNVNDTEIAWSILQQNGYVRTHIETEADVIFLVTCSVREKAEQTIWNRLQQFATLKRKRSKDNRMRIGILGCMAERLKQEILERENLVDIVAGPDAYRDLPRLLAVAESGQQVANVLLSVDETYADIMPVHTSASSKSAFVSIMRGCDNMCTYCIVPFTRGRERSRPLHSIIEEVRMLSSQGVKEVTLLGQNVNSYCDSSSVQFPNVGSPSLSRGFSTIYKHKKGGLRFVDLLDKVSQIDPEMRIRFTSPHPKDFPDEVLQLIAERHNICKQIHIPAQSGSNRVLESMRRGYSKEAYLDLIQNIRESIPGVSLSSDFITGFCQETEEDHQQTLSLLREVSYNAAYLFAYSMRKKTRAYHRLQDDVPPEVKQRRLEELISVFREEAERVNKRTVESTQLVLVEGPSKRSPAELCGRNDGNTKVIFSETPKADNLALENKIQPGDYVLVKITSSSSQSLKGTLLGLTTLQKSPAYS
;
A
#
# COMPACT_ATOMS: atom_id res chain seq x y z
N MET A 1 -6.00 5.67 -54.14
CA MET A 1 -7.02 6.01 -55.16
C MET A 1 -7.58 4.72 -55.77
N LYS A 2 -8.92 4.49 -55.64
CA LYS A 2 -9.87 3.78 -56.56
C LYS A 2 -9.62 2.28 -56.91
N TYR A 3 -10.53 1.29 -56.96
CA TYR A 3 -11.97 0.96 -56.70
C TYR A 3 -12.03 -0.63 -56.82
N PHE A 4 -12.63 -1.45 -55.94
CA PHE A 4 -14.04 -1.95 -55.79
C PHE A 4 -14.57 -3.11 -56.73
N ARG A 5 -14.89 -4.26 -56.08
CA ARG A 5 -16.01 -5.27 -56.18
C ARG A 5 -16.37 -6.16 -57.41
N LEU A 6 -16.40 -7.48 -57.10
CA LEU A 6 -17.41 -8.58 -57.31
C LEU A 6 -18.74 -8.35 -58.10
N PHE A 7 -19.18 -9.35 -58.90
CA PHE A 7 -20.36 -10.23 -58.64
C PHE A 7 -20.67 -11.29 -59.75
N SER A 8 -21.36 -12.37 -59.35
CA SER A 8 -21.83 -13.56 -60.10
C SER A 8 -23.28 -13.43 -60.64
N ARG A 9 -23.69 -14.28 -61.61
CA ARG A 9 -25.07 -14.37 -62.18
C ARG A 9 -25.45 -15.81 -62.57
N ALA A 10 -26.67 -16.25 -62.24
CA ALA A 10 -27.35 -17.45 -62.79
C ALA A 10 -28.87 -17.16 -63.03
N ARG A 11 -29.49 -17.83 -64.03
CA ARG A 11 -30.87 -17.68 -64.60
C ARG A 11 -31.78 -18.86 -64.17
N LEU A 12 -33.02 -18.67 -63.64
CA LEU A 12 -34.40 -18.72 -64.24
C LEU A 12 -34.84 -20.08 -64.89
N TRP A 13 -35.78 -20.90 -64.35
CA TRP A 13 -37.30 -20.92 -64.30
C TRP A 13 -37.90 -22.01 -65.27
N PRO A 14 -39.18 -22.50 -65.23
CA PRO A 14 -40.37 -22.23 -64.39
C PRO A 14 -41.23 -23.49 -63.96
N CYS A 15 -42.47 -23.23 -63.51
CA CYS A 15 -43.46 -24.06 -62.76
C CYS A 15 -44.74 -24.38 -63.59
N HIS A 16 -45.54 -25.41 -63.23
CA HIS A 16 -47.03 -25.42 -63.10
C HIS A 16 -47.67 -26.82 -62.86
N ARG A 17 -48.44 -27.00 -61.77
CA ARG A 17 -49.85 -27.48 -61.79
C ARG A 17 -50.56 -27.42 -60.41
N CYS A 18 -51.75 -26.81 -60.46
CA CYS A 18 -52.90 -26.60 -59.55
C CYS A 18 -53.52 -27.88 -58.90
N VAL A 19 -54.41 -27.93 -57.87
CA VAL A 19 -55.32 -26.98 -57.14
C VAL A 19 -55.95 -27.69 -55.89
N PHE A 20 -56.07 -26.94 -54.78
CA PHE A 20 -57.06 -26.84 -53.65
C PHE A 20 -57.61 -28.03 -52.81
N SER A 21 -57.60 -27.81 -51.47
CA SER A 21 -58.81 -27.69 -50.63
C SER A 21 -58.56 -26.86 -49.34
N THR A 22 -59.59 -26.11 -48.96
CA THR A 22 -59.84 -25.05 -47.94
C THR A 22 -59.37 -25.34 -46.49
N ALA A 23 -58.78 -24.42 -45.71
CA ALA A 23 -59.18 -23.10 -45.15
C ALA A 23 -60.04 -23.13 -43.87
N SER A 24 -59.41 -22.99 -42.69
CA SER A 24 -59.82 -22.05 -41.61
C SER A 24 -58.74 -22.01 -40.49
N GLY A 25 -58.20 -20.83 -40.17
CA GLY A 25 -57.19 -20.66 -39.11
C GLY A 25 -56.26 -19.43 -39.25
N THR A 26 -56.32 -18.72 -40.37
CA THR A 26 -55.33 -17.70 -40.75
C THR A 26 -55.58 -16.28 -40.21
N ARG A 27 -56.71 -16.00 -39.55
CA ARG A 27 -57.03 -14.62 -39.08
C ARG A 27 -56.55 -14.32 -37.65
N GLU A 28 -56.44 -15.32 -36.79
CA GLU A 28 -56.04 -15.17 -35.39
C GLU A 28 -54.51 -15.13 -35.21
N THR A 29 -53.80 -15.82 -36.11
CA THR A 29 -52.34 -15.89 -36.18
C THR A 29 -51.70 -14.60 -36.71
N LEU A 30 -52.37 -13.86 -37.59
CA LEU A 30 -51.90 -12.55 -38.08
C LEU A 30 -52.01 -11.45 -37.02
N LYS A 31 -53.13 -11.39 -36.27
CA LYS A 31 -53.30 -10.41 -35.17
C LYS A 31 -52.29 -10.60 -34.04
N LYS A 32 -52.04 -11.85 -33.63
CA LYS A 32 -51.03 -12.17 -32.60
C LYS A 32 -49.61 -11.79 -33.04
N LYS A 33 -49.31 -11.85 -34.33
CA LYS A 33 -47.98 -11.52 -34.87
C LYS A 33 -47.75 -10.02 -34.92
N GLU A 34 -48.76 -9.23 -35.29
CA GLU A 34 -48.69 -7.76 -35.27
C GLU A 34 -48.60 -7.21 -33.84
N GLU A 35 -49.34 -7.79 -32.88
CA GLU A 35 -49.30 -7.43 -31.47
C GLU A 35 -47.96 -7.81 -30.79
N LEU A 36 -47.35 -8.93 -31.19
CA LEU A 36 -46.02 -9.32 -30.70
C LEU A 36 -44.92 -8.38 -31.23
N ILE A 37 -45.03 -7.95 -32.50
CA ILE A 37 -44.06 -7.02 -33.10
C ILE A 37 -44.17 -5.61 -32.48
N SER A 38 -45.39 -5.16 -32.11
CA SER A 38 -45.56 -3.88 -31.42
C SER A 38 -45.08 -3.90 -29.96
N ARG A 39 -45.18 -5.05 -29.28
CA ARG A 39 -44.61 -5.24 -27.92
C ARG A 39 -43.08 -5.34 -27.93
N LEU A 40 -42.49 -5.89 -28.99
CA LEU A 40 -41.04 -5.95 -29.17
C LEU A 40 -40.43 -4.57 -29.47
N SER A 41 -41.16 -3.65 -30.12
CA SER A 41 -40.64 -2.31 -30.44
C SER A 41 -40.64 -1.33 -29.27
N THR A 42 -41.41 -1.60 -28.21
CA THR A 42 -41.58 -0.69 -27.06
C THR A 42 -40.90 -1.15 -25.77
N GLY A 43 -40.36 -2.38 -25.75
CA GLY A 43 -39.68 -2.96 -24.59
C GLY A 43 -40.63 -3.27 -23.43
N PRO A 44 -40.28 -4.22 -22.53
CA PRO A 44 -41.14 -4.57 -21.39
C PRO A 44 -41.18 -3.44 -20.36
N GLN A 45 -42.36 -3.15 -19.82
CA GLN A 45 -42.54 -2.17 -18.75
C GLN A 45 -42.35 -2.83 -17.37
N LEU A 46 -42.02 -2.05 -16.35
CA LEU A 46 -41.77 -2.52 -14.98
C LEU A 46 -42.88 -3.44 -14.41
N LYS A 47 -44.13 -3.18 -14.81
CA LYS A 47 -45.33 -3.94 -14.42
C LYS A 47 -45.40 -5.36 -15.00
N ASP A 48 -44.71 -5.61 -16.11
CA ASP A 48 -44.67 -6.94 -16.76
C ASP A 48 -43.79 -7.92 -15.96
N PHE A 49 -42.98 -7.42 -15.00
CA PHE A 49 -42.14 -8.22 -14.10
C PHE A 49 -42.84 -8.61 -12.79
N PHE A 50 -44.06 -8.16 -12.52
CA PHE A 50 -44.77 -8.37 -11.25
C PHE A 50 -45.86 -9.46 -11.28
N VAL A 51 -45.89 -10.33 -12.29
CA VAL A 51 -46.96 -11.34 -12.39
C VAL A 51 -46.50 -12.68 -11.79
N ASN A 52 -47.17 -13.07 -10.70
CA ASN A 52 -47.08 -14.30 -9.90
C ASN A 52 -46.06 -14.38 -8.76
N THR A 53 -46.16 -13.49 -7.78
CA THR A 53 -45.76 -13.81 -6.40
C THR A 53 -46.90 -14.54 -5.68
N LYS A 54 -46.85 -15.88 -5.66
CA LYS A 54 -47.52 -16.65 -4.58
C LYS A 54 -46.72 -16.44 -3.29
N PRO A 55 -47.35 -16.30 -2.11
CA PRO A 55 -46.60 -16.20 -0.86
C PRO A 55 -45.82 -17.50 -0.66
N ALA A 56 -44.49 -17.40 -0.63
CA ALA A 56 -43.62 -18.52 -0.36
C ALA A 56 -43.88 -19.03 1.06
N LYS A 57 -44.01 -20.36 1.20
CA LYS A 57 -43.99 -21.05 2.49
C LYS A 57 -42.72 -20.65 3.25
N THR A 58 -42.86 -20.36 4.54
CA THR A 58 -41.76 -20.24 5.50
C THR A 58 -40.86 -21.46 5.43
N VAL A 59 -39.64 -21.27 4.92
CA VAL A 59 -38.54 -22.23 5.00
C VAL A 59 -37.69 -21.82 6.19
N SER A 60 -37.52 -22.74 7.15
CA SER A 60 -36.63 -22.60 8.30
C SER A 60 -35.16 -22.51 7.86
N PRO A 61 -34.29 -21.80 8.60
CA PRO A 61 -32.87 -21.69 8.27
C PRO A 61 -32.20 -23.03 8.58
N ALA A 62 -31.85 -23.77 7.54
CA ALA A 62 -30.94 -24.90 7.63
C ALA A 62 -29.75 -24.58 6.71
N ASP A 63 -28.58 -24.82 7.27
CA ASP A 63 -27.26 -24.60 6.72
C ASP A 63 -27.11 -25.15 5.29
N ASP A 64 -26.66 -24.30 4.36
CA ASP A 64 -25.82 -24.68 3.21
C ASP A 64 -25.50 -23.41 2.39
N ASP A 65 -24.31 -22.86 2.61
CA ASP A 65 -23.65 -21.89 1.73
C ASP A 65 -23.13 -22.61 0.47
N ASP A 66 -24.02 -23.27 -0.28
CA ASP A 66 -23.63 -23.87 -1.56
C ASP A 66 -23.86 -22.82 -2.66
N PRO A 67 -22.79 -22.31 -3.32
CA PRO A 67 -22.94 -21.29 -4.34
C PRO A 67 -23.79 -21.83 -5.51
N PRO A 68 -24.56 -20.96 -6.20
CA PRO A 68 -25.38 -21.35 -7.34
C PRO A 68 -24.60 -22.22 -8.35
N PRO A 69 -25.20 -23.26 -8.96
CA PRO A 69 -24.51 -24.33 -9.70
C PRO A 69 -23.71 -23.88 -10.95
N TYR A 70 -23.81 -22.61 -11.35
CA TYR A 70 -23.02 -22.01 -12.43
C TYR A 70 -21.84 -21.14 -11.93
N ILE A 71 -21.71 -20.94 -10.62
CA ILE A 71 -20.52 -20.39 -9.97
C ILE A 71 -19.64 -21.58 -9.57
N THR A 72 -19.16 -22.31 -10.56
CA THR A 72 -18.07 -23.25 -10.36
C THR A 72 -16.80 -22.43 -10.16
N PRO A 73 -15.91 -22.75 -9.20
CA PRO A 73 -14.57 -22.16 -9.19
C PRO A 73 -13.97 -22.36 -10.58
N LEU A 74 -13.64 -21.27 -11.27
CA LEU A 74 -13.32 -21.29 -12.70
C LEU A 74 -12.08 -22.15 -13.03
N TYR A 75 -11.34 -22.62 -12.02
CA TYR A 75 -10.15 -23.45 -12.13
C TYR A 75 -10.08 -24.40 -10.91
N PRO A 76 -9.68 -25.67 -11.07
CA PRO A 76 -9.57 -26.60 -9.96
C PRO A 76 -8.56 -26.07 -8.92
N PRO A 77 -8.86 -26.10 -7.61
CA PRO A 77 -7.91 -25.72 -6.59
C PRO A 77 -6.67 -26.60 -6.71
N SER A 78 -5.48 -25.98 -6.71
CA SER A 78 -4.24 -26.75 -6.75
C SER A 78 -4.15 -27.61 -5.49
N GLN A 79 -4.10 -28.92 -5.61
CA GLN A 79 -3.88 -29.77 -4.44
C GLN A 79 -2.39 -29.69 -4.04
N ASN A 80 -2.09 -28.95 -2.95
CA ASN A 80 -0.78 -28.90 -2.28
C ASN A 80 0.41 -28.26 -3.01
N ASN A 81 0.20 -27.45 -4.06
CA ASN A 81 1.32 -26.73 -4.68
C ASN A 81 1.97 -25.76 -3.67
N LYS A 82 3.29 -25.84 -3.56
CA LYS A 82 4.08 -25.01 -2.63
C LYS A 82 4.43 -23.66 -3.24
N ILE A 83 4.13 -22.57 -2.54
CA ILE A 83 4.46 -21.21 -2.94
C ILE A 83 5.54 -20.63 -2.03
N TYR A 84 6.59 -20.09 -2.65
CA TYR A 84 7.59 -19.27 -1.98
C TYR A 84 7.43 -17.80 -2.40
N LEU A 85 7.32 -16.91 -1.41
CA LEU A 85 7.16 -15.46 -1.61
C LEU A 85 8.39 -14.73 -1.07
N GLU A 86 9.01 -13.91 -1.91
CA GLU A 86 10.16 -13.10 -1.53
C GLU A 86 9.89 -11.62 -1.79
N THR A 87 9.94 -10.82 -0.73
CA THR A 87 9.51 -9.42 -0.75
C THR A 87 10.71 -8.48 -0.84
N TYR A 88 10.64 -7.55 -1.81
CA TYR A 88 11.61 -6.50 -2.05
C TYR A 88 10.91 -5.15 -2.15
N GLY A 89 11.28 -4.21 -1.28
CA GLY A 89 10.77 -2.84 -1.39
C GLY A 89 10.47 -2.19 -0.06
N CYS A 90 9.25 -1.64 0.03
CA CYS A 90 8.76 -0.88 1.17
C CYS A 90 7.69 -1.65 1.96
N GLN A 91 7.15 -1.01 3.00
CA GLN A 91 6.09 -1.53 3.87
C GLN A 91 4.85 -1.93 3.06
N MET A 92 4.52 -1.19 1.99
CA MET A 92 3.43 -1.57 1.08
C MET A 92 3.67 -2.93 0.41
N ASN A 93 4.91 -3.25 0.05
CA ASN A 93 5.22 -4.55 -0.56
C ASN A 93 5.10 -5.70 0.45
N VAL A 94 5.40 -5.46 1.73
CA VAL A 94 5.15 -6.42 2.80
C VAL A 94 3.65 -6.70 2.89
N ASN A 95 2.83 -5.66 3.01
CA ASN A 95 1.38 -5.78 3.03
C ASN A 95 0.82 -6.44 1.75
N ASP A 96 1.31 -6.05 0.57
CA ASP A 96 0.93 -6.66 -0.72
C ASP A 96 1.29 -8.16 -0.77
N THR A 97 2.36 -8.59 -0.08
CA THR A 97 2.72 -10.01 0.06
C THR A 97 1.70 -10.76 0.91
N GLU A 98 1.22 -10.16 2.00
CA GLU A 98 0.21 -10.77 2.88
C GLU A 98 -1.16 -10.88 2.17
N ILE A 99 -1.53 -9.86 1.38
CA ILE A 99 -2.74 -9.89 0.52
C ILE A 99 -2.63 -11.01 -0.52
N ALA A 100 -1.53 -11.04 -1.28
CA ALA A 100 -1.31 -12.07 -2.29
C ALA A 100 -1.33 -13.47 -1.68
N TRP A 101 -0.71 -13.63 -0.50
CA TRP A 101 -0.72 -14.90 0.24
C TRP A 101 -2.13 -15.30 0.66
N SER A 102 -2.94 -14.38 1.20
CA SER A 102 -4.32 -14.67 1.59
C SER A 102 -5.15 -15.23 0.43
N ILE A 103 -5.04 -14.59 -0.75
CA ILE A 103 -5.75 -15.03 -1.96
C ILE A 103 -5.32 -16.45 -2.36
N LEU A 104 -4.01 -16.70 -2.38
CA LEU A 104 -3.47 -17.99 -2.77
C LEU A 104 -3.84 -19.09 -1.75
N GLN A 105 -3.79 -18.79 -0.46
CA GLN A 105 -4.17 -19.73 0.59
C GLN A 105 -5.64 -20.15 0.48
N GLN A 106 -6.55 -19.19 0.21
CA GLN A 106 -7.98 -19.48 -0.03
C GLN A 106 -8.21 -20.38 -1.26
N ASN A 107 -7.25 -20.44 -2.18
CA ASN A 107 -7.28 -21.28 -3.38
C ASN A 107 -6.50 -22.61 -3.24
N GLY A 108 -6.16 -23.01 -2.01
CA GLY A 108 -5.58 -24.33 -1.70
C GLY A 108 -4.06 -24.43 -1.83
N TYR A 109 -3.35 -23.33 -2.06
CA TYR A 109 -1.90 -23.31 -2.10
C TYR A 109 -1.28 -23.36 -0.68
N VAL A 110 -0.10 -23.96 -0.57
CA VAL A 110 0.63 -24.11 0.71
C VAL A 110 1.90 -23.26 0.69
N ARG A 111 2.21 -22.56 1.79
CA ARG A 111 3.42 -21.74 1.86
C ARG A 111 4.64 -22.60 2.16
N THR A 112 5.76 -22.27 1.53
CA THR A 112 7.08 -22.78 1.94
C THR A 112 8.05 -21.62 2.19
N HIS A 113 8.99 -21.83 3.11
CA HIS A 113 10.12 -20.93 3.36
C HIS A 113 11.40 -21.39 2.62
N ILE A 114 11.32 -22.51 1.90
CA ILE A 114 12.46 -23.14 1.23
C ILE A 114 12.26 -22.99 -0.28
N GLU A 115 13.12 -22.21 -0.92
CA GLU A 115 13.05 -21.91 -2.36
C GLU A 115 13.13 -23.16 -3.25
N THR A 116 13.87 -24.19 -2.83
CA THR A 116 14.06 -25.43 -3.60
C THR A 116 12.83 -26.33 -3.62
N GLU A 117 11.95 -26.22 -2.62
CA GLU A 117 10.72 -27.00 -2.51
C GLU A 117 9.53 -26.35 -3.23
N ALA A 118 9.65 -25.09 -3.65
CA ALA A 118 8.56 -24.32 -4.19
C ALA A 118 8.19 -24.73 -5.63
N ASP A 119 6.91 -24.90 -5.91
CA ASP A 119 6.38 -25.11 -7.25
C ASP A 119 6.13 -23.78 -7.96
N VAL A 120 5.88 -22.73 -7.17
CA VAL A 120 5.73 -21.35 -7.62
C VAL A 120 6.58 -20.44 -6.75
N ILE A 121 7.39 -19.60 -7.39
CA ILE A 121 8.16 -18.55 -6.73
C ILE A 121 7.61 -17.20 -7.18
N PHE A 122 7.19 -16.35 -6.24
CA PHE A 122 6.87 -14.95 -6.54
C PHE A 122 7.86 -13.99 -5.90
N LEU A 123 8.37 -13.07 -6.71
CA LEU A 123 9.10 -11.89 -6.27
C LEU A 123 8.13 -10.71 -6.17
N VAL A 124 7.86 -10.21 -4.96
CA VAL A 124 7.05 -9.01 -4.76
C VAL A 124 7.98 -7.80 -4.74
N THR A 125 7.84 -6.90 -5.72
CA THR A 125 8.88 -5.93 -6.07
C THR A 125 8.40 -4.48 -6.03
N CYS A 126 9.34 -3.57 -5.82
CA CYS A 126 9.14 -2.12 -5.87
C CYS A 126 9.78 -1.52 -7.13
N SER A 127 9.16 -0.50 -7.73
CA SER A 127 9.69 0.21 -8.91
C SER A 127 10.40 1.54 -8.58
N VAL A 128 10.45 1.90 -7.29
CA VAL A 128 10.89 3.24 -6.85
C VAL A 128 12.40 3.29 -6.61
N ARG A 129 13.02 2.21 -6.11
CA ARG A 129 14.45 2.18 -5.71
C ARG A 129 15.31 1.50 -6.77
N GLU A 130 16.36 2.17 -7.25
CA GLU A 130 17.19 1.69 -8.37
C GLU A 130 18.03 0.46 -8.03
N LYS A 131 18.69 0.46 -6.86
CA LYS A 131 19.46 -0.71 -6.39
C LYS A 131 18.60 -1.98 -6.25
N ALA A 132 17.30 -1.84 -5.99
CA ALA A 132 16.41 -2.99 -5.89
C ALA A 132 16.26 -3.71 -7.24
N GLU A 133 16.26 -2.97 -8.35
CA GLU A 133 16.04 -3.53 -9.70
C GLU A 133 17.13 -4.54 -10.10
N GLN A 134 18.40 -4.19 -9.93
CA GLN A 134 19.53 -5.08 -10.24
C GLN A 134 19.52 -6.34 -9.36
N THR A 135 19.16 -6.20 -8.08
CA THR A 135 19.02 -7.35 -7.16
C THR A 135 17.95 -8.33 -7.65
N ILE A 136 16.81 -7.82 -8.13
CA ILE A 136 15.75 -8.65 -8.71
C ILE A 136 16.25 -9.41 -9.93
N TRP A 137 16.95 -8.73 -10.86
CA TRP A 137 17.50 -9.39 -12.05
C TRP A 137 18.45 -10.54 -11.68
N ASN A 138 19.33 -10.33 -10.71
CA ASN A 138 20.25 -11.37 -10.24
C ASN A 138 19.51 -12.55 -9.60
N ARG A 139 18.45 -12.30 -8.80
CA ARG A 139 17.63 -13.38 -8.21
C ARG A 139 16.85 -14.15 -9.27
N LEU A 140 16.30 -13.49 -10.27
CA LEU A 140 15.63 -14.15 -11.39
C LEU A 140 16.56 -15.12 -12.14
N GLN A 141 17.83 -14.75 -12.34
CA GLN A 141 18.82 -15.66 -12.95
C GLN A 141 19.11 -16.89 -12.07
N GLN A 142 19.17 -16.72 -10.75
CA GLN A 142 19.33 -17.83 -9.80
C GLN A 142 18.12 -18.77 -9.87
N PHE A 143 16.90 -18.25 -9.85
CA PHE A 143 15.69 -19.07 -9.99
C PHE A 143 15.55 -19.72 -11.35
N ALA A 144 15.96 -19.05 -12.44
CA ALA A 144 15.99 -19.67 -13.76
C ALA A 144 16.97 -20.86 -13.81
N THR A 145 18.08 -20.77 -13.08
CA THR A 145 19.03 -21.90 -12.94
C THR A 145 18.40 -23.06 -12.16
N LEU A 146 17.67 -22.79 -11.08
CA LEU A 146 16.93 -23.79 -10.33
C LEU A 146 15.83 -24.45 -11.17
N LYS A 147 15.07 -23.65 -11.92
CA LYS A 147 14.03 -24.10 -12.86
C LYS A 147 14.58 -25.06 -13.92
N ARG A 148 15.78 -24.80 -14.47
CA ARG A 148 16.45 -25.68 -15.45
C ARG A 148 16.90 -27.02 -14.86
N LYS A 149 17.16 -27.08 -13.55
CA LYS A 149 17.58 -28.32 -12.86
C LYS A 149 16.41 -29.24 -12.52
N ARG A 150 15.16 -28.75 -12.54
CA ARG A 150 13.96 -29.58 -12.30
C ARG A 150 13.58 -30.40 -13.53
N SER A 151 12.99 -31.58 -13.28
CA SER A 151 12.41 -32.45 -14.32
C SER A 151 11.29 -31.72 -15.08
N LYS A 152 11.05 -32.11 -16.34
CA LYS A 152 9.93 -31.60 -17.15
C LYS A 152 8.56 -31.85 -16.51
N ASP A 153 8.42 -32.91 -15.72
CA ASP A 153 7.17 -33.27 -15.03
C ASP A 153 6.88 -32.40 -13.79
N ASN A 154 7.89 -31.68 -13.26
CA ASN A 154 7.73 -30.77 -12.14
C ASN A 154 8.27 -29.37 -12.49
N ARG A 155 7.57 -28.71 -13.43
CA ARG A 155 7.94 -27.40 -13.94
C ARG A 155 7.65 -26.30 -12.89
N MET A 156 8.72 -25.80 -12.26
CA MET A 156 8.68 -24.62 -11.40
C MET A 156 8.28 -23.37 -12.20
N ARG A 157 7.44 -22.54 -11.60
CA ARG A 157 6.95 -21.27 -12.18
C ARG A 157 7.53 -20.09 -11.41
N ILE A 158 7.90 -19.04 -12.14
CA ILE A 158 8.49 -17.81 -11.57
C ILE A 158 7.58 -16.64 -11.92
N GLY A 159 7.18 -15.87 -10.92
CA GLY A 159 6.35 -14.68 -11.12
C GLY A 159 6.94 -13.42 -10.48
N ILE A 160 6.63 -12.27 -11.08
CA ILE A 160 6.95 -10.94 -10.55
C ILE A 160 5.66 -10.21 -10.23
N LEU A 161 5.56 -9.72 -8.99
CA LEU A 161 4.42 -8.99 -8.47
C LEU A 161 4.81 -7.55 -8.13
N GLY A 162 3.84 -6.63 -8.13
CA GLY A 162 3.98 -5.27 -7.59
C GLY A 162 4.40 -4.23 -8.62
N CYS A 163 4.93 -3.10 -8.17
CA CYS A 163 5.07 -1.91 -9.02
C CYS A 163 6.11 -2.08 -10.15
N MET A 164 7.13 -2.91 -9.98
CA MET A 164 8.13 -3.18 -11.04
C MET A 164 7.50 -3.94 -12.20
N ALA A 165 6.53 -4.82 -11.92
CA ALA A 165 5.79 -5.58 -12.92
C ALA A 165 5.08 -4.66 -13.92
N GLU A 166 4.47 -3.56 -13.44
CA GLU A 166 3.87 -2.53 -14.29
C GLU A 166 4.94 -1.80 -15.12
N ARG A 167 6.02 -1.37 -14.48
CA ARG A 167 7.02 -0.48 -15.12
C ARG A 167 7.85 -1.18 -16.18
N LEU A 168 8.28 -2.43 -15.92
CA LEU A 168 9.25 -3.15 -16.74
C LEU A 168 8.62 -4.30 -17.53
N LYS A 169 7.29 -4.27 -17.74
CA LYS A 169 6.55 -5.34 -18.43
C LYS A 169 7.23 -5.79 -19.73
N GLN A 170 7.58 -4.85 -20.62
CA GLN A 170 8.21 -5.17 -21.91
C GLN A 170 9.58 -5.83 -21.71
N GLU A 171 10.45 -5.21 -20.91
CA GLU A 171 11.80 -5.72 -20.64
C GLU A 171 11.79 -7.11 -19.96
N ILE A 172 10.79 -7.39 -19.11
CA ILE A 172 10.59 -8.69 -18.46
C ILE A 172 10.10 -9.74 -19.45
N LEU A 173 9.19 -9.38 -20.36
CA LEU A 173 8.63 -10.30 -21.35
C LEU A 173 9.61 -10.59 -22.51
N GLU A 174 10.41 -9.60 -22.92
CA GLU A 174 11.41 -9.71 -23.99
C GLU A 174 12.63 -10.55 -23.58
N ARG A 175 12.98 -10.59 -22.30
CA ARG A 175 14.06 -11.45 -21.78
C ARG A 175 13.55 -12.88 -21.66
N GLU A 176 13.63 -13.60 -22.76
CA GLU A 176 13.01 -14.92 -22.95
C GLU A 176 13.22 -15.88 -21.76
N ASN A 177 12.09 -16.41 -21.27
CA ASN A 177 11.93 -17.54 -20.34
C ASN A 177 12.35 -17.36 -18.86
N LEU A 178 12.64 -16.14 -18.40
CA LEU A 178 12.93 -15.92 -16.97
C LEU A 178 11.68 -15.90 -16.08
N VAL A 179 10.56 -15.43 -16.62
CA VAL A 179 9.34 -15.17 -15.85
C VAL A 179 8.12 -15.75 -16.58
N ASP A 180 7.27 -16.47 -15.86
CA ASP A 180 6.03 -17.05 -16.37
C ASP A 180 4.82 -16.14 -16.06
N ILE A 181 4.85 -15.41 -14.95
CA ILE A 181 3.71 -14.61 -14.46
C ILE A 181 4.14 -13.19 -14.10
N VAL A 182 3.39 -12.18 -14.56
CA VAL A 182 3.62 -10.77 -14.21
C VAL A 182 2.31 -10.16 -13.72
N ALA A 183 2.24 -9.73 -12.45
CA ALA A 183 1.05 -9.09 -11.91
C ALA A 183 1.34 -7.72 -11.29
N GLY A 184 0.60 -6.70 -11.73
CA GLY A 184 0.63 -5.36 -11.15
C GLY A 184 -0.01 -5.32 -9.76
N PRO A 185 0.12 -4.18 -9.05
CA PRO A 185 -0.35 -4.06 -7.67
C PRO A 185 -1.87 -4.15 -7.50
N ASP A 186 -2.66 -3.97 -8.56
CA ASP A 186 -4.13 -4.05 -8.51
C ASP A 186 -4.67 -5.35 -9.14
N ALA A 187 -3.79 -6.33 -9.41
CA ALA A 187 -4.14 -7.57 -10.11
C ALA A 187 -4.01 -8.84 -9.25
N TYR A 188 -3.89 -8.74 -7.92
CA TYR A 188 -3.61 -9.91 -7.08
C TYR A 188 -4.78 -10.90 -7.01
N ARG A 189 -6.04 -10.44 -7.14
CA ARG A 189 -7.20 -11.34 -7.26
C ARG A 189 -7.12 -12.27 -8.45
N ASP A 190 -6.41 -11.83 -9.49
CA ASP A 190 -6.26 -12.56 -10.73
C ASP A 190 -5.17 -13.64 -10.64
N LEU A 191 -4.40 -13.71 -9.55
CA LEU A 191 -3.31 -14.66 -9.39
C LEU A 191 -3.72 -16.13 -9.59
N PRO A 192 -4.86 -16.63 -9.04
CA PRO A 192 -5.30 -18.00 -9.30
C PRO A 192 -5.52 -18.27 -10.79
N ARG A 193 -6.16 -17.34 -11.51
CA ARG A 193 -6.38 -17.44 -12.96
C ARG A 193 -5.06 -17.38 -13.72
N LEU A 194 -4.17 -16.46 -13.38
CA LEU A 194 -2.86 -16.33 -14.03
C LEU A 194 -2.02 -17.59 -13.85
N LEU A 195 -2.05 -18.20 -12.65
CA LEU A 195 -1.38 -19.46 -12.37
C LEU A 195 -1.93 -20.59 -13.24
N ALA A 196 -3.26 -20.72 -13.33
CA ALA A 196 -3.92 -21.73 -14.15
C ALA A 196 -3.56 -21.60 -15.64
N VAL A 197 -3.54 -20.39 -16.19
CA VAL A 197 -3.14 -20.18 -17.60
C VAL A 197 -1.65 -20.47 -17.79
N ALA A 198 -0.79 -20.09 -16.84
CA ALA A 198 0.65 -20.37 -16.90
C ALA A 198 0.99 -21.86 -16.86
N GLU A 199 0.08 -22.74 -16.39
CA GLU A 199 0.27 -24.19 -16.46
C GLU A 199 0.37 -24.71 -17.89
N SER A 200 -0.26 -24.04 -18.86
CA SER A 200 -0.14 -24.35 -20.28
C SER A 200 1.23 -24.01 -20.89
N GLY A 201 2.14 -23.43 -20.09
CA GLY A 201 3.47 -23.00 -20.53
C GLY A 201 3.50 -21.61 -21.17
N GLN A 202 2.37 -20.90 -21.19
CA GLN A 202 2.27 -19.52 -21.68
C GLN A 202 2.75 -18.51 -20.63
N GLN A 203 3.47 -17.48 -21.08
CA GLN A 203 3.73 -16.30 -20.25
C GLN A 203 2.47 -15.44 -20.16
N VAL A 204 2.10 -15.05 -18.94
CA VAL A 204 0.88 -14.26 -18.68
C VAL A 204 1.19 -13.01 -17.88
N ALA A 205 0.51 -11.92 -18.22
CA ALA A 205 0.69 -10.65 -17.55
C ALA A 205 -0.64 -9.91 -17.34
N ASN A 206 -0.93 -9.49 -16.11
CA ASN A 206 -1.98 -8.54 -15.79
C ASN A 206 -1.41 -7.38 -14.97
N VAL A 207 -1.24 -6.22 -15.60
CA VAL A 207 -0.72 -5.00 -14.96
C VAL A 207 -1.70 -3.84 -15.07
N LEU A 208 -2.96 -4.14 -15.38
CA LEU A 208 -3.99 -3.11 -15.52
C LEU A 208 -4.28 -2.50 -14.15
N LEU A 209 -4.29 -1.18 -14.10
CA LEU A 209 -4.61 -0.43 -12.89
C LEU A 209 -6.12 -0.29 -12.78
N SER A 210 -6.64 -0.66 -11.61
CA SER A 210 -8.08 -0.57 -11.34
C SER A 210 -8.45 0.84 -10.90
N VAL A 211 -9.69 1.24 -11.17
CA VAL A 211 -10.26 2.52 -10.69
C VAL A 211 -10.80 2.38 -9.26
N ASP A 212 -11.11 1.16 -8.82
CA ASP A 212 -11.84 0.91 -7.57
C ASP A 212 -11.14 -0.08 -6.62
N GLU A 213 -10.12 -0.82 -7.07
CA GLU A 213 -9.49 -1.86 -6.25
C GLU A 213 -8.77 -1.28 -5.02
N THR A 214 -9.11 -1.84 -3.87
CA THR A 214 -8.55 -1.52 -2.54
C THR A 214 -8.32 -2.76 -1.68
N TYR A 215 -8.73 -3.95 -2.11
CA TYR A 215 -8.72 -5.22 -1.38
C TYR A 215 -9.49 -5.18 -0.04
N ALA A 216 -10.54 -4.36 0.04
CA ALA A 216 -11.29 -4.13 1.28
C ALA A 216 -11.95 -5.39 1.89
N ASP A 217 -12.27 -6.37 1.08
CA ASP A 217 -12.88 -7.65 1.44
C ASP A 217 -11.84 -8.77 1.66
N ILE A 218 -10.55 -8.47 1.52
CA ILE A 218 -9.47 -9.44 1.75
C ILE A 218 -8.80 -9.13 3.06
N MET A 219 -8.92 -10.05 4.01
CA MET A 219 -8.18 -9.98 5.27
C MET A 219 -6.77 -10.55 5.08
N PRO A 220 -5.71 -9.74 5.19
CA PRO A 220 -4.35 -10.24 5.05
C PRO A 220 -4.05 -11.27 6.13
N VAL A 221 -3.36 -12.34 5.76
CA VAL A 221 -2.90 -13.34 6.73
C VAL A 221 -1.59 -12.85 7.33
N HIS A 222 -1.58 -12.52 8.62
CA HIS A 222 -0.36 -12.06 9.28
C HIS A 222 0.69 -13.18 9.31
N THR A 223 1.74 -12.95 8.53
CA THR A 223 2.70 -13.99 8.17
C THR A 223 3.71 -14.27 9.29
N SER A 224 3.74 -13.41 10.30
CA SER A 224 4.51 -13.57 11.52
C SER A 224 3.57 -13.51 12.72
N ALA A 225 3.00 -14.65 13.11
CA ALA A 225 2.14 -14.75 14.30
C ALA A 225 2.83 -14.27 15.59
N SER A 226 4.16 -14.22 15.61
CA SER A 226 4.96 -13.68 16.71
C SER A 226 5.19 -12.17 16.67
N SER A 227 4.92 -11.50 15.54
CA SER A 227 5.09 -10.05 15.43
C SER A 227 3.99 -9.34 16.20
N LYS A 228 4.39 -8.31 16.96
CA LYS A 228 3.49 -7.46 17.73
C LYS A 228 3.19 -6.14 17.01
N SER A 229 3.66 -5.99 15.78
CA SER A 229 3.33 -4.87 14.89
C SER A 229 2.77 -5.38 13.57
N ALA A 230 1.81 -4.64 13.00
CA ALA A 230 1.21 -4.94 11.70
C ALA A 230 1.06 -3.70 10.81
N PHE A 231 0.95 -3.95 9.51
CA PHE A 231 0.69 -2.92 8.51
C PHE A 231 -0.75 -3.05 8.03
N VAL A 232 -1.47 -1.92 7.95
CA VAL A 232 -2.86 -1.89 7.49
C VAL A 232 -2.95 -0.92 6.33
N SER A 233 -3.22 -1.41 5.12
CA SER A 233 -3.42 -0.54 3.96
C SER A 233 -4.79 0.13 4.01
N ILE A 234 -4.79 1.46 4.11
CA ILE A 234 -6.00 2.29 4.19
C ILE A 234 -6.36 2.92 2.84
N MET A 235 -5.42 2.96 1.90
CA MET A 235 -5.64 3.51 0.57
C MET A 235 -4.56 3.05 -0.42
N ARG A 236 -4.85 3.19 -1.72
CA ARG A 236 -3.92 2.93 -2.82
C ARG A 236 -3.90 4.10 -3.81
N GLY A 237 -2.79 4.27 -4.52
CA GLY A 237 -2.62 5.29 -5.56
C GLY A 237 -2.26 6.67 -5.02
N CYS A 238 -1.89 7.59 -5.91
CA CYS A 238 -1.48 8.95 -5.54
C CYS A 238 -1.88 9.96 -6.61
N ASP A 239 -2.47 11.08 -6.19
CA ASP A 239 -2.97 12.12 -7.08
C ASP A 239 -2.02 13.32 -7.16
N ASN A 240 -1.01 13.43 -6.28
CA ASN A 240 -0.11 14.59 -6.22
C ASN A 240 0.72 14.85 -7.51
N MET A 241 0.93 13.82 -8.35
CA MET A 241 1.78 13.82 -9.55
C MET A 241 3.00 14.76 -9.49
N CYS A 242 3.81 14.58 -8.44
CA CYS A 242 5.10 15.24 -8.33
C CYS A 242 5.95 14.92 -9.56
N THR A 243 6.73 15.89 -10.04
CA THR A 243 7.38 15.81 -11.36
C THR A 243 8.28 14.58 -11.51
N TYR A 244 8.91 14.12 -10.42
CA TYR A 244 9.80 12.95 -10.36
C TYR A 244 9.10 11.62 -10.03
N CYS A 245 7.85 11.63 -9.57
CA CYS A 245 7.24 10.46 -8.94
C CYS A 245 6.56 9.54 -9.95
N ILE A 246 6.91 8.25 -9.92
CA ILE A 246 6.33 7.23 -10.81
C ILE A 246 5.02 6.63 -10.27
N VAL A 247 4.73 6.81 -8.99
CA VAL A 247 3.64 6.15 -8.27
C VAL A 247 2.26 6.30 -8.94
N PRO A 248 1.86 7.48 -9.45
CA PRO A 248 0.56 7.61 -10.13
C PRO A 248 0.41 6.70 -11.36
N PHE A 249 1.52 6.31 -11.98
CA PHE A 249 1.53 5.47 -13.17
C PHE A 249 1.69 3.98 -12.84
N THR A 250 2.15 3.63 -11.63
CA THR A 250 2.35 2.23 -11.22
C THR A 250 1.29 1.75 -10.24
N ARG A 251 0.59 2.65 -9.53
CA ARG A 251 -0.50 2.36 -8.59
C ARG A 251 -1.79 3.11 -8.89
N GLY A 252 -1.83 3.98 -9.91
CA GLY A 252 -3.04 4.67 -10.31
C GLY A 252 -3.45 5.83 -9.40
N ARG A 253 -4.71 6.26 -9.57
CA ARG A 253 -5.35 7.38 -8.85
C ARG A 253 -5.67 7.01 -7.41
N GLU A 254 -5.80 8.02 -6.55
CA GLU A 254 -6.11 7.80 -5.12
C GLU A 254 -7.47 7.14 -4.89
N ARG A 255 -7.45 6.03 -4.14
CA ARG A 255 -8.60 5.22 -3.74
C ARG A 255 -8.50 4.92 -2.25
N SER A 256 -9.47 5.38 -1.48
CA SER A 256 -9.56 5.10 -0.04
C SER A 256 -10.30 3.80 0.18
N ARG A 257 -9.81 2.98 1.10
CA ARG A 257 -10.52 1.80 1.56
C ARG A 257 -11.66 2.21 2.50
N PRO A 258 -12.85 1.58 2.43
CA PRO A 258 -13.96 1.87 3.32
C PRO A 258 -13.56 1.77 4.80
N LEU A 259 -14.03 2.72 5.62
CA LEU A 259 -13.70 2.81 7.05
C LEU A 259 -14.03 1.52 7.79
N HIS A 260 -15.23 0.96 7.58
CA HIS A 260 -15.69 -0.23 8.30
C HIS A 260 -14.73 -1.42 8.12
N SER A 261 -14.18 -1.58 6.92
CA SER A 261 -13.26 -2.65 6.57
C SER A 261 -11.90 -2.48 7.27
N ILE A 262 -11.42 -1.24 7.40
CA ILE A 262 -10.18 -0.93 8.14
C ILE A 262 -10.38 -1.20 9.63
N ILE A 263 -11.50 -0.76 10.19
CA ILE A 263 -11.82 -0.96 11.61
C ILE A 263 -11.91 -2.44 11.95
N GLU A 264 -12.51 -3.26 11.09
CA GLU A 264 -12.62 -4.70 11.31
C GLU A 264 -11.25 -5.40 11.29
N GLU A 265 -10.37 -5.05 10.34
CA GLU A 265 -9.01 -5.57 10.30
C GLU A 265 -8.23 -5.19 11.58
N VAL A 266 -8.32 -3.94 12.04
CA VAL A 266 -7.63 -3.50 13.27
C VAL A 266 -8.20 -4.19 14.52
N ARG A 267 -9.51 -4.44 14.60
CA ARG A 267 -10.11 -5.22 15.70
C ARG A 267 -9.59 -6.65 15.73
N MET A 268 -9.54 -7.30 14.57
CA MET A 268 -8.99 -8.66 14.47
C MET A 268 -7.52 -8.68 14.93
N LEU A 269 -6.72 -7.73 14.45
CA LEU A 269 -5.33 -7.54 14.86
C LEU A 269 -5.17 -7.37 16.37
N SER A 270 -6.01 -6.54 17.00
CA SER A 270 -6.02 -6.38 18.46
C SER A 270 -6.36 -7.70 19.16
N SER A 271 -7.36 -8.44 18.68
CA SER A 271 -7.73 -9.75 19.25
C SER A 271 -6.63 -10.82 19.14
N GLN A 272 -5.75 -10.69 18.14
CA GLN A 272 -4.57 -11.54 17.95
C GLN A 272 -3.38 -11.09 18.82
N GLY A 273 -3.54 -10.04 19.61
CA GLY A 273 -2.52 -9.51 20.51
C GLY A 273 -1.45 -8.68 19.82
N VAL A 274 -1.75 -8.08 18.66
CA VAL A 274 -0.92 -7.04 18.05
C VAL A 274 -1.01 -5.76 18.90
N LYS A 275 0.13 -5.10 19.09
CA LYS A 275 0.31 -3.93 19.97
C LYS A 275 0.63 -2.66 19.21
N GLU A 276 0.84 -2.73 17.91
CA GLU A 276 1.08 -1.58 17.06
C GLU A 276 0.55 -1.80 15.65
N VAL A 277 -0.20 -0.85 15.13
CA VAL A 277 -0.62 -0.82 13.73
C VAL A 277 -0.06 0.41 13.04
N THR A 278 0.48 0.22 11.84
CA THR A 278 0.90 1.33 10.97
C THR A 278 -0.02 1.42 9.77
N LEU A 279 -0.78 2.50 9.68
CA LEU A 279 -1.64 2.82 8.56
C LEU A 279 -0.79 3.17 7.33
N LEU A 280 -1.02 2.44 6.23
CA LEU A 280 -0.24 2.55 5.00
C LEU A 280 -1.07 3.11 3.84
N GLY A 281 -0.40 3.93 3.04
CA GLY A 281 -0.90 4.49 1.80
C GLY A 281 0.23 5.21 1.07
N GLN A 282 -0.04 5.72 -0.12
CA GLN A 282 0.93 6.59 -0.83
C GLN A 282 0.80 8.06 -0.41
N ASN A 283 -0.38 8.46 0.08
CA ASN A 283 -0.67 9.78 0.63
C ASN A 283 -1.73 9.66 1.76
N VAL A 284 -1.36 9.08 2.91
CA VAL A 284 -2.34 8.64 3.92
C VAL A 284 -3.29 9.72 4.41
N ASN A 285 -2.83 10.97 4.50
CA ASN A 285 -3.62 12.09 5.00
C ASN A 285 -4.53 12.74 3.94
N SER A 286 -4.53 12.25 2.68
CA SER A 286 -5.59 12.52 1.72
C SER A 286 -6.73 11.50 1.74
N TYR A 287 -6.74 10.59 2.72
CA TYR A 287 -7.82 9.62 2.93
C TYR A 287 -9.19 10.32 2.94
N CYS A 288 -10.09 9.79 2.12
CA CYS A 288 -11.45 10.27 1.93
C CYS A 288 -12.32 9.07 1.54
N ASP A 289 -13.06 8.52 2.50
CA ASP A 289 -13.99 7.41 2.27
C ASP A 289 -15.37 7.92 1.89
N SER A 290 -15.74 7.70 0.63
CA SER A 290 -17.03 8.09 0.05
C SER A 290 -18.06 6.95 0.03
N SER A 291 -17.80 5.82 0.70
CA SER A 291 -18.72 4.66 0.70
C SER A 291 -19.95 4.83 1.60
N SER A 292 -19.89 5.73 2.59
CA SER A 292 -21.00 6.00 3.50
C SER A 292 -22.08 6.87 2.82
N VAL A 293 -23.37 6.61 3.07
CA VAL A 293 -24.48 7.39 2.47
C VAL A 293 -24.74 8.70 3.22
N GLN A 294 -24.36 8.76 4.50
CA GLN A 294 -24.47 9.95 5.34
C GLN A 294 -23.06 10.45 5.66
N PHE A 295 -22.73 11.64 5.17
CA PHE A 295 -21.50 12.32 5.54
C PHE A 295 -21.83 13.40 6.56
N PRO A 296 -21.05 13.53 7.65
CA PRO A 296 -21.10 14.74 8.44
C PRO A 296 -20.85 15.94 7.50
N ASN A 297 -21.56 17.05 7.74
CA ASN A 297 -21.49 18.26 6.93
C ASN A 297 -20.18 19.00 7.23
N VAL A 298 -19.06 18.34 6.97
CA VAL A 298 -17.71 18.83 7.25
C VAL A 298 -17.30 19.72 6.08
N GLY A 299 -16.75 20.89 6.40
CA GLY A 299 -16.24 21.83 5.40
C GLY A 299 -15.24 21.17 4.43
N SER A 300 -14.98 21.84 3.32
CA SER A 300 -13.93 21.36 2.39
C SER A 300 -12.59 21.27 3.13
N PRO A 301 -11.75 20.25 2.84
CA PRO A 301 -10.45 20.12 3.49
C PRO A 301 -9.65 21.41 3.34
N SER A 302 -9.19 21.99 4.45
CA SER A 302 -8.25 23.10 4.42
C SER A 302 -6.85 22.56 4.19
N LEU A 303 -6.18 23.06 3.15
CA LEU A 303 -4.75 22.85 3.00
C LEU A 303 -3.99 23.52 4.15
N SER A 304 -2.80 23.01 4.43
CA SER A 304 -1.83 23.68 5.31
C SER A 304 -1.59 25.12 4.82
N ARG A 305 -1.33 26.06 5.76
CA ARG A 305 -1.15 27.48 5.43
C ARG A 305 0.04 27.69 4.50
N GLY A 306 -0.16 28.44 3.41
CA GLY A 306 0.88 28.66 2.40
C GLY A 306 1.06 27.51 1.38
N PHE A 307 0.22 26.47 1.44
CA PHE A 307 0.24 25.37 0.48
C PHE A 307 -0.84 25.55 -0.59
N SER A 308 -0.53 25.03 -1.78
CA SER A 308 -1.42 25.02 -2.94
C SER A 308 -1.41 23.63 -3.58
N THR A 309 -2.48 23.32 -4.31
CA THR A 309 -2.55 22.07 -5.06
C THR A 309 -3.27 22.26 -6.38
N ILE A 310 -2.82 21.53 -7.41
CA ILE A 310 -3.45 21.55 -8.74
C ILE A 310 -4.58 20.51 -8.88
N TYR A 311 -4.82 19.70 -7.84
CA TYR A 311 -5.82 18.64 -7.87
C TYR A 311 -7.07 19.04 -7.08
N LYS A 312 -8.23 18.69 -7.62
CA LYS A 312 -9.49 18.94 -6.93
C LYS A 312 -9.66 17.92 -5.81
N HIS A 313 -9.90 18.41 -4.60
CA HIS A 313 -10.29 17.56 -3.49
C HIS A 313 -11.62 16.87 -3.79
N LYS A 314 -11.74 15.61 -3.37
CA LYS A 314 -13.02 14.92 -3.34
C LYS A 314 -13.93 15.66 -2.34
N LYS A 315 -15.20 15.87 -2.72
CA LYS A 315 -16.18 16.53 -1.87
C LYS A 315 -16.93 15.48 -1.06
N GLY A 316 -17.16 15.76 0.23
CA GLY A 316 -17.75 14.80 1.15
C GLY A 316 -16.78 13.69 1.55
N GLY A 317 -17.30 12.63 2.17
CA GLY A 317 -16.50 11.52 2.67
C GLY A 317 -16.00 11.69 4.10
N LEU A 318 -15.68 10.57 4.74
CA LEU A 318 -14.95 10.54 6.01
C LEU A 318 -13.47 10.81 5.74
N ARG A 319 -12.87 11.76 6.44
CA ARG A 319 -11.49 12.22 6.24
C ARG A 319 -10.51 11.39 7.06
N PHE A 320 -9.22 11.65 6.86
CA PHE A 320 -8.15 11.02 7.64
C PHE A 320 -8.31 11.19 9.16
N VAL A 321 -8.75 12.37 9.62
CA VAL A 321 -8.99 12.61 11.06
C VAL A 321 -10.08 11.69 11.64
N ASP A 322 -11.15 11.45 10.87
CA ASP A 322 -12.25 10.58 11.28
C ASP A 322 -11.78 9.11 11.36
N LEU A 323 -10.99 8.67 10.38
CA LEU A 323 -10.36 7.35 10.40
C LEU A 323 -9.45 7.21 11.62
N LEU A 324 -8.57 8.19 11.84
CA LEU A 324 -7.59 8.14 12.91
C LEU A 324 -8.27 8.12 14.29
N ASP A 325 -9.32 8.92 14.49
CA ASP A 325 -10.12 8.91 15.72
C ASP A 325 -10.77 7.54 15.95
N LYS A 326 -11.43 6.98 14.93
CA LYS A 326 -12.10 5.68 15.03
C LYS A 326 -11.14 4.53 15.29
N VAL A 327 -9.97 4.52 14.64
CA VAL A 327 -8.94 3.51 14.89
C VAL A 327 -8.37 3.66 16.31
N SER A 328 -8.17 4.89 16.80
CA SER A 328 -7.67 5.15 18.17
C SER A 328 -8.56 4.63 19.29
N GLN A 329 -9.86 4.48 19.02
CA GLN A 329 -10.85 4.01 20.00
C GLN A 329 -10.94 2.47 20.08
N ILE A 330 -10.32 1.72 19.17
CA ILE A 330 -10.44 0.26 19.13
C ILE A 330 -9.76 -0.39 20.32
N ASP A 331 -8.50 -0.03 20.56
CA ASP A 331 -7.68 -0.59 21.64
C ASP A 331 -6.75 0.51 22.20
N PRO A 332 -7.00 0.99 23.42
CA PRO A 332 -6.20 2.06 24.02
C PRO A 332 -4.79 1.60 24.46
N GLU A 333 -4.49 0.30 24.36
CA GLU A 333 -3.19 -0.32 24.59
C GLU A 333 -2.51 -0.75 23.27
N MET A 334 -3.02 -0.29 22.12
CA MET A 334 -2.42 -0.47 20.80
C MET A 334 -1.91 0.87 20.27
N ARG A 335 -0.63 0.92 19.90
CA ARG A 335 -0.03 2.06 19.22
C ARG A 335 -0.52 2.21 17.79
N ILE A 336 -0.81 3.43 17.37
CA ILE A 336 -1.21 3.76 16.02
C ILE A 336 -0.18 4.69 15.41
N ARG A 337 0.33 4.26 14.25
CA ARG A 337 1.24 5.04 13.41
C ARG A 337 0.65 5.21 12.03
N PHE A 338 1.20 6.16 11.30
CA PHE A 338 0.97 6.30 9.88
C PHE A 338 2.26 6.81 9.22
N THR A 339 2.41 6.56 7.93
CA THR A 339 3.58 7.01 7.15
C THR A 339 3.14 7.49 5.78
N SER A 340 4.04 8.18 5.08
CA SER A 340 3.79 8.75 3.76
C SER A 340 2.62 9.76 3.70
N PRO A 341 2.47 10.69 4.67
CA PRO A 341 1.56 11.81 4.50
C PRO A 341 2.20 12.88 3.60
N HIS A 342 1.39 13.71 2.96
CA HIS A 342 1.84 14.89 2.23
C HIS A 342 1.76 16.15 3.13
N PRO A 343 2.79 17.03 3.15
CA PRO A 343 2.81 18.22 4.01
C PRO A 343 1.59 19.16 3.83
N LYS A 344 1.01 19.19 2.62
CA LYS A 344 -0.17 20.02 2.30
C LYS A 344 -1.46 19.61 3.03
N ASP A 345 -1.55 18.35 3.46
CA ASP A 345 -2.78 17.74 4.00
C ASP A 345 -2.68 17.56 5.54
N PHE A 346 -2.12 18.55 6.26
CA PHE A 346 -2.00 18.56 7.73
C PHE A 346 -2.85 19.68 8.36
N PRO A 347 -4.17 19.48 8.47
CA PRO A 347 -5.03 20.43 9.18
C PRO A 347 -4.81 20.35 10.71
N ASP A 348 -5.09 21.46 11.40
CA ASP A 348 -4.90 21.59 12.86
C ASP A 348 -5.65 20.49 13.63
N GLU A 349 -6.83 20.06 13.14
CA GLU A 349 -7.64 18.97 13.73
C GLU A 349 -6.86 17.63 13.86
N VAL A 350 -6.02 17.31 12.87
CA VAL A 350 -5.20 16.09 12.92
C VAL A 350 -4.10 16.22 13.97
N LEU A 351 -3.48 17.41 14.08
CA LEU A 351 -2.44 17.66 15.08
C LEU A 351 -3.00 17.62 16.50
N GLN A 352 -4.17 18.21 16.71
CA GLN A 352 -4.91 18.17 17.98
C GLN A 352 -5.23 16.72 18.38
N LEU A 353 -5.77 15.93 17.46
CA LEU A 353 -6.09 14.53 17.74
C LEU A 353 -4.85 13.70 18.12
N ILE A 354 -3.71 13.91 17.44
CA ILE A 354 -2.44 13.25 17.79
C ILE A 354 -1.97 13.69 19.19
N ALA A 355 -2.14 14.96 19.55
CA ALA A 355 -1.76 15.46 20.87
C ALA A 355 -2.65 14.92 22.00
N GLU A 356 -3.95 14.76 21.75
CA GLU A 356 -4.96 14.31 22.72
C GLU A 356 -4.93 12.80 22.99
N ARG A 357 -4.57 11.98 21.99
CA ARG A 357 -4.62 10.51 22.10
C ARG A 357 -3.24 9.95 22.43
N HIS A 358 -3.07 9.38 23.62
CA HIS A 358 -1.81 8.77 24.06
C HIS A 358 -1.38 7.55 23.24
N ASN A 359 -2.32 6.88 22.56
CA ASN A 359 -2.05 5.73 21.71
C ASN A 359 -1.79 6.07 20.24
N ILE A 360 -1.93 7.34 19.83
CA ILE A 360 -1.44 7.82 18.54
C ILE A 360 -0.01 8.32 18.75
N CYS A 361 0.95 7.64 18.12
CA CYS A 361 2.37 7.95 18.33
C CYS A 361 2.72 9.37 17.85
N LYS A 362 3.53 10.11 18.63
CA LYS A 362 4.02 11.46 18.29
C LYS A 362 5.17 11.40 17.29
N GLN A 363 4.95 10.69 16.17
CA GLN A 363 5.89 10.53 15.08
C GLN A 363 5.24 11.04 13.80
N ILE A 364 5.77 12.13 13.25
CA ILE A 364 5.27 12.71 11.99
C ILE A 364 6.36 12.60 10.92
N HIS A 365 6.05 11.84 9.88
CA HIS A 365 6.80 11.87 8.64
C HIS A 365 6.29 13.02 7.77
N ILE A 366 7.16 13.90 7.29
CA ILE A 366 6.76 15.10 6.56
C ILE A 366 7.75 15.39 5.42
N PRO A 367 7.58 14.75 4.24
CA PRO A 367 8.57 14.81 3.16
C PRO A 367 8.80 16.23 2.61
N ALA A 368 9.98 16.79 2.87
CA ALA A 368 10.40 18.09 2.35
C ALA A 368 10.80 18.01 0.88
N GLN A 369 11.53 16.95 0.51
CA GLN A 369 12.15 16.66 -0.78
C GLN A 369 13.36 17.55 -1.10
N SER A 370 13.26 18.88 -0.91
CA SER A 370 14.35 19.84 -1.07
C SER A 370 14.14 21.04 -0.13
N GLY A 371 15.22 21.78 0.17
CA GLY A 371 15.14 23.08 0.85
C GLY A 371 15.14 24.29 -0.09
N SER A 372 15.26 24.09 -1.41
CA SER A 372 15.22 25.18 -2.39
C SER A 372 13.83 25.41 -2.96
N ASN A 373 13.33 26.65 -2.89
CA ASN A 373 12.05 27.04 -3.47
C ASN A 373 11.98 26.76 -4.98
N ARG A 374 13.07 27.02 -5.70
CA ARG A 374 13.17 26.78 -7.16
C ARG A 374 13.07 25.29 -7.49
N VAL A 375 13.74 24.45 -6.71
CA VAL A 375 13.70 22.99 -6.88
C VAL A 375 12.31 22.45 -6.51
N LEU A 376 11.73 22.91 -5.38
CA LEU A 376 10.38 22.54 -4.94
C LEU A 376 9.31 22.88 -5.98
N GLU A 377 9.42 24.03 -6.65
CA GLU A 377 8.55 24.43 -7.75
C GLU A 377 8.68 23.49 -8.95
N SER A 378 9.91 23.20 -9.38
CA SER A 378 10.19 22.24 -10.46
C SER A 378 9.65 20.83 -10.15
N MET A 379 9.73 20.43 -8.87
CA MET A 379 9.16 19.18 -8.35
C MET A 379 7.62 19.17 -8.25
N ARG A 380 6.94 20.31 -8.45
CA ARG A 380 5.50 20.51 -8.24
C ARG A 380 5.03 20.22 -6.81
N ARG A 381 5.74 20.75 -5.82
CA ARG A 381 5.38 20.55 -4.41
C ARG A 381 4.23 21.45 -3.94
N GLY A 382 4.10 22.63 -4.53
CA GLY A 382 3.01 23.57 -4.23
C GLY A 382 3.18 24.33 -2.91
N TYR A 383 4.40 24.45 -2.41
CA TYR A 383 4.76 25.20 -1.20
C TYR A 383 6.22 25.68 -1.27
N SER A 384 6.57 26.64 -0.41
CA SER A 384 7.93 27.15 -0.22
C SER A 384 8.58 26.61 1.05
N LYS A 385 9.89 26.81 1.20
CA LYS A 385 10.68 26.50 2.40
C LYS A 385 10.08 27.18 3.63
N GLU A 386 9.67 28.43 3.49
CA GLU A 386 9.09 29.24 4.56
C GLU A 386 7.76 28.66 5.03
N ALA A 387 6.82 28.38 4.10
CA ALA A 387 5.55 27.74 4.44
C ALA A 387 5.74 26.34 5.06
N TYR A 388 6.77 25.62 4.62
CA TYR A 388 7.14 24.34 5.22
C TYR A 388 7.65 24.51 6.66
N LEU A 389 8.52 25.49 6.92
CA LEU A 389 9.01 25.80 8.26
C LEU A 389 7.89 26.25 9.21
N ASP A 390 6.95 27.06 8.72
CA ASP A 390 5.76 27.46 9.49
C ASP A 390 4.93 26.24 9.91
N LEU A 391 4.75 25.27 9.01
CA LEU A 391 4.07 24.02 9.32
C LEU A 391 4.85 23.19 10.36
N ILE A 392 6.18 23.11 10.24
CA ILE A 392 7.02 22.43 11.24
C ILE A 392 6.90 23.09 12.62
N GLN A 393 6.85 24.42 12.67
CA GLN A 393 6.65 25.15 13.90
C GLN A 393 5.27 24.82 14.52
N ASN A 394 4.20 24.90 13.73
CA ASN A 394 2.85 24.55 14.19
C ASN A 394 2.78 23.11 14.75
N ILE A 395 3.42 22.15 14.08
CA ILE A 395 3.51 20.75 14.54
C ILE A 395 4.20 20.65 15.90
N ARG A 396 5.31 21.36 16.12
CA ARG A 396 6.06 21.35 17.38
C ARG A 396 5.30 22.01 18.53
N GLU A 397 4.58 23.09 18.24
CA GLU A 397 3.74 23.79 19.21
C GLU A 397 2.54 22.93 19.61
N SER A 398 1.91 22.26 18.63
CA SER A 398 0.74 21.41 18.86
C SER A 398 1.09 20.09 19.53
N ILE A 399 2.24 19.50 19.22
CA ILE A 399 2.66 18.18 19.71
C ILE A 399 4.05 18.28 20.35
N PRO A 400 4.12 18.65 21.65
CA PRO A 400 5.38 18.70 22.37
C PRO A 400 6.12 17.36 22.35
N GLY A 401 7.41 17.40 22.03
CA GLY A 401 8.26 16.21 21.95
C GLY A 401 8.09 15.37 20.66
N VAL A 402 7.38 15.89 19.66
CA VAL A 402 7.20 15.21 18.36
C VAL A 402 8.52 14.80 17.72
N SER A 403 8.57 13.56 17.24
CA SER A 403 9.65 13.04 16.42
C SER A 403 9.36 13.27 14.95
N LEU A 404 10.23 14.00 14.27
CA LEU A 404 10.05 14.38 12.87
C LEU A 404 10.92 13.51 11.97
N SER A 405 10.36 13.11 10.84
CA SER A 405 11.14 12.48 9.77
C SER A 405 10.81 13.03 8.41
N SER A 406 11.71 12.91 7.45
CA SER A 406 11.52 13.50 6.11
C SER A 406 12.28 12.76 5.03
N ASP A 407 11.90 13.00 3.78
CA ASP A 407 12.58 12.49 2.59
C ASP A 407 13.28 13.64 1.88
N PHE A 408 14.49 13.38 1.37
CA PHE A 408 15.25 14.33 0.57
C PHE A 408 15.78 13.68 -0.71
N ILE A 409 15.78 14.46 -1.79
CA ILE A 409 16.31 14.06 -3.09
C ILE A 409 17.41 15.06 -3.46
N THR A 410 18.64 14.58 -3.61
CA THR A 410 19.78 15.38 -4.09
C THR A 410 19.98 15.21 -5.59
N GLY A 411 20.51 16.23 -6.24
CA GLY A 411 20.86 16.19 -7.66
C GLY A 411 19.65 16.13 -8.58
N PHE A 412 18.53 16.75 -8.20
CA PHE A 412 17.39 16.88 -9.09
C PHE A 412 17.76 17.71 -10.33
N CYS A 413 17.00 17.56 -11.43
CA CYS A 413 17.22 18.28 -12.68
C CYS A 413 17.48 19.78 -12.45
N GLN A 414 18.60 20.28 -12.99
CA GLN A 414 19.09 21.65 -12.91
C GLN A 414 19.45 22.16 -11.50
N GLU A 415 19.54 21.31 -10.47
CA GLU A 415 19.88 21.74 -9.10
C GLU A 415 21.30 22.35 -9.02
N THR A 416 21.42 23.60 -8.57
CA THR A 416 22.71 24.29 -8.40
C THR A 416 23.32 24.05 -7.02
N GLU A 417 24.53 24.56 -6.79
CA GLU A 417 25.17 24.43 -5.48
C GLU A 417 24.43 25.26 -4.41
N GLU A 418 23.90 26.42 -4.78
CA GLU A 418 23.11 27.28 -3.88
C GLU A 418 21.83 26.58 -3.42
N ASP A 419 21.16 25.82 -4.30
CA ASP A 419 19.97 25.04 -3.92
C ASP A 419 20.30 23.91 -2.95
N HIS A 420 21.44 23.26 -3.17
CA HIS A 420 21.94 22.22 -2.30
C HIS A 420 22.28 22.77 -0.90
N GLN A 421 22.92 23.95 -0.84
CA GLN A 421 23.17 24.64 0.44
C GLN A 421 21.88 25.04 1.17
N GLN A 422 20.83 25.45 0.44
CA GLN A 422 19.50 25.69 1.04
C GLN A 422 18.89 24.42 1.63
N THR A 423 19.10 23.26 0.98
CA THR A 423 18.68 21.96 1.48
C THR A 423 19.42 21.55 2.75
N LEU A 424 20.74 21.75 2.79
CA LEU A 424 21.53 21.54 4.02
C LEU A 424 21.10 22.48 5.16
N SER A 425 20.80 23.74 4.85
CA SER A 425 20.27 24.72 5.82
C SER A 425 18.95 24.23 6.42
N LEU A 426 18.01 23.75 5.60
CA LEU A 426 16.73 23.22 6.07
C LEU A 426 16.91 22.01 7.00
N LEU A 427 17.84 21.10 6.69
CA LEU A 427 18.14 19.94 7.54
C LEU A 427 18.60 20.36 8.95
N ARG A 428 19.51 21.35 9.03
CA ARG A 428 20.00 21.89 10.31
C ARG A 428 18.88 22.55 11.10
N GLU A 429 18.12 23.42 10.44
CA GLU A 429 17.05 24.21 11.04
C GLU A 429 15.91 23.34 11.60
N VAL A 430 15.50 22.31 10.85
CA VAL A 430 14.44 21.41 11.29
C VAL A 430 14.95 20.31 12.22
N SER A 431 16.20 19.87 12.14
CA SER A 431 16.76 18.86 13.07
C SER A 431 15.91 17.58 13.18
N TYR A 432 15.77 16.85 12.07
CA TYR A 432 14.96 15.63 12.02
C TYR A 432 15.53 14.48 12.87
N ASN A 433 14.65 13.65 13.44
CA ASN A 433 15.01 12.42 14.15
C ASN A 433 15.37 11.28 13.18
N ALA A 434 14.73 11.24 12.02
CA ALA A 434 15.00 10.27 10.96
C ALA A 434 14.91 10.94 9.59
N ALA A 435 15.73 10.53 8.63
CA ALA A 435 15.63 11.01 7.26
C ALA A 435 15.91 9.88 6.26
N TYR A 436 15.19 9.91 5.14
CA TYR A 436 15.46 9.05 4.00
C TYR A 436 16.04 9.90 2.88
N LEU A 437 17.32 9.66 2.60
CA LEU A 437 18.12 10.50 1.72
C LEU A 437 18.44 9.72 0.45
N PHE A 438 18.16 10.30 -0.71
CA PHE A 438 18.33 9.64 -2.00
C PHE A 438 18.99 10.57 -3.01
N ALA A 439 19.89 10.04 -3.83
CA ALA A 439 20.28 10.69 -5.08
C ALA A 439 19.15 10.54 -6.10
N TYR A 440 18.89 11.60 -6.87
CA TYR A 440 17.86 11.60 -7.90
C TYR A 440 18.17 10.59 -9.00
N SER A 441 17.17 9.76 -9.30
CA SER A 441 17.20 8.75 -10.35
C SER A 441 16.01 8.98 -11.27
N MET A 442 16.28 9.39 -12.51
CA MET A 442 15.24 9.67 -13.49
C MET A 442 14.51 8.39 -13.91
N ARG A 443 13.19 8.45 -14.02
CA ARG A 443 12.34 7.30 -14.38
C ARG A 443 11.50 7.59 -15.61
N LYS A 444 11.46 6.63 -16.55
CA LYS A 444 10.54 6.64 -17.72
C LYS A 444 9.10 6.92 -17.26
N LYS A 445 8.29 7.56 -18.12
CA LYS A 445 6.89 8.01 -17.86
C LYS A 445 6.71 9.18 -16.89
N THR A 446 7.70 9.52 -16.07
CA THR A 446 7.59 10.69 -15.17
C THR A 446 7.56 11.99 -15.97
N ARG A 447 6.98 13.04 -15.39
CA ARG A 447 6.98 14.36 -16.03
C ARG A 447 8.41 14.89 -16.19
N ALA A 448 9.30 14.63 -15.22
CA ALA A 448 10.71 14.96 -15.32
C ALA A 448 11.33 14.35 -16.58
N TYR A 449 11.13 13.05 -16.82
CA TYR A 449 11.65 12.37 -18.00
C TYR A 449 11.19 12.98 -19.33
N HIS A 450 9.95 13.49 -19.39
CA HIS A 450 9.40 14.07 -20.62
C HIS A 450 9.66 15.56 -20.81
N ARG A 451 9.94 16.31 -19.73
CA ARG A 451 9.92 17.78 -19.74
C ARG A 451 11.19 18.42 -19.19
N LEU A 452 12.03 17.67 -18.50
CA LEU A 452 13.27 18.15 -17.89
C LEU A 452 14.45 17.34 -18.43
N GLN A 453 15.62 17.94 -18.37
CA GLN A 453 16.88 17.27 -18.65
C GLN A 453 17.54 16.88 -17.32
N ASP A 454 18.05 15.66 -17.22
CA ASP A 454 18.92 15.25 -16.11
C ASP A 454 20.36 15.66 -16.42
N ASP A 455 20.72 16.86 -16.00
CA ASP A 455 21.98 17.54 -16.32
C ASP A 455 22.97 17.61 -15.14
N VAL A 456 22.57 17.14 -13.95
CA VAL A 456 23.46 17.02 -12.79
C VAL A 456 24.29 15.72 -12.91
N PRO A 457 25.63 15.78 -12.94
CA PRO A 457 26.45 14.58 -13.08
C PRO A 457 26.30 13.60 -11.90
N PRO A 458 26.33 12.27 -12.13
CA PRO A 458 26.16 11.26 -11.09
C PRO A 458 27.08 11.44 -9.88
N GLU A 459 28.34 11.80 -10.10
CA GLU A 459 29.34 12.06 -9.06
C GLU A 459 28.95 13.25 -8.18
N VAL A 460 28.34 14.30 -8.75
CA VAL A 460 27.83 15.44 -7.98
C VAL A 460 26.63 15.01 -7.14
N LYS A 461 25.72 14.20 -7.70
CA LYS A 461 24.56 13.67 -6.93
C LYS A 461 25.01 12.86 -5.72
N GLN A 462 26.03 12.02 -5.88
CA GLN A 462 26.58 11.21 -4.79
C GLN A 462 27.30 12.06 -3.76
N ARG A 463 28.16 13.01 -4.17
CA ARG A 463 28.80 13.96 -3.24
C ARG A 463 27.76 14.68 -2.39
N ARG A 464 26.72 15.23 -3.02
CA ARG A 464 25.62 15.93 -2.33
C ARG A 464 24.87 15.01 -1.36
N LEU A 465 24.61 13.76 -1.77
CA LEU A 465 23.98 12.76 -0.89
C LEU A 465 24.83 12.48 0.35
N GLU A 466 26.14 12.33 0.19
CA GLU A 466 27.07 12.11 1.30
C GLU A 466 27.12 13.32 2.26
N GLU A 467 27.13 14.54 1.72
CA GLU A 467 27.05 15.77 2.51
C GLU A 467 25.73 15.84 3.32
N LEU A 468 24.59 15.52 2.70
CA LEU A 468 23.30 15.44 3.40
C LEU A 468 23.31 14.38 4.49
N ILE A 469 23.87 13.19 4.22
CA ILE A 469 23.98 12.11 5.21
C ILE A 469 24.83 12.56 6.41
N SER A 470 25.93 13.26 6.17
CA SER A 470 26.81 13.77 7.21
C SER A 470 26.07 14.75 8.12
N VAL A 471 25.47 15.79 7.54
CA VAL A 471 24.71 16.81 8.28
C VAL A 471 23.52 16.21 9.01
N PHE A 472 22.77 15.31 8.38
CA PHE A 472 21.67 14.63 9.06
C PHE A 472 22.14 13.82 10.27
N ARG A 473 23.25 13.08 10.17
CA ARG A 473 23.76 12.26 11.28
C ARG A 473 24.19 13.12 12.46
N GLU A 474 24.86 14.24 12.19
CA GLU A 474 25.25 15.22 13.21
C GLU A 474 24.03 15.75 13.96
N GLU A 475 23.00 16.20 13.23
CA GLU A 475 21.77 16.73 13.84
C GLU A 475 20.97 15.65 14.58
N ALA A 476 20.84 14.45 14.02
CA ALA A 476 20.14 13.34 14.64
C ALA A 476 20.83 12.90 15.94
N GLU A 477 22.17 12.87 15.98
CA GLU A 477 22.92 12.60 17.20
C GLU A 477 22.70 13.70 18.24
N ARG A 478 22.73 14.97 17.83
CA ARG A 478 22.47 16.11 18.72
C ARG A 478 21.06 16.05 19.33
N VAL A 479 20.05 15.71 18.53
CA VAL A 479 18.67 15.55 18.99
C VAL A 479 18.55 14.37 19.94
N ASN A 480 19.09 13.20 19.58
CA ASN A 480 19.02 12.02 20.43
C ASN A 480 19.79 12.20 21.75
N LYS A 481 20.89 12.96 21.75
CA LYS A 481 21.66 13.27 22.96
C LYS A 481 20.84 14.04 24.00
N ARG A 482 19.87 14.85 23.57
CA ARG A 482 18.94 15.55 24.48
C ARG A 482 17.97 14.61 25.20
N THR A 483 17.81 13.38 24.71
CA THR A 483 16.96 12.36 25.33
C THR A 483 17.71 11.53 26.37
N VAL A 484 19.03 11.70 26.51
CA VAL A 484 19.81 11.07 27.59
C VAL A 484 19.29 11.59 28.94
N GLU A 485 19.22 10.71 29.92
CA GLU A 485 18.55 10.91 31.21
C GLU A 485 17.01 11.06 31.14
N SER A 486 16.38 10.98 29.97
CA SER A 486 14.92 10.89 29.91
C SER A 486 14.44 9.45 30.16
N THR A 487 13.21 9.31 30.63
CA THR A 487 12.52 8.02 30.67
C THR A 487 11.67 7.87 29.42
N GLN A 488 11.82 6.76 28.70
CA GLN A 488 11.13 6.47 27.46
C GLN A 488 10.25 5.23 27.62
N LEU A 489 9.02 5.31 27.11
CA LEU A 489 8.14 4.14 26.98
C LEU A 489 8.51 3.35 25.72
N VAL A 490 8.86 2.08 25.89
CA VAL A 490 9.34 1.21 24.81
C VAL A 490 8.40 0.02 24.65
N LEU A 491 7.97 -0.24 23.41
CA LEU A 491 7.30 -1.49 23.02
C LEU A 491 8.37 -2.51 22.68
N VAL A 492 8.41 -3.62 23.40
CA VAL A 492 9.44 -4.66 23.25
C VAL A 492 9.19 -5.47 21.97
N GLU A 493 10.22 -5.61 21.15
CA GLU A 493 10.18 -6.41 19.91
C GLU A 493 10.86 -7.77 20.08
N GLY A 494 11.83 -7.86 20.99
CA GLY A 494 12.58 -9.08 21.28
C GLY A 494 14.09 -8.82 21.42
N PRO A 495 14.93 -9.85 21.28
CA PRO A 495 16.38 -9.72 21.47
C PRO A 495 17.02 -8.81 20.42
N SER A 496 18.05 -8.09 20.83
CA SER A 496 18.85 -7.24 19.95
C SER A 496 19.65 -8.07 18.96
N LYS A 497 19.59 -7.72 17.67
CA LYS A 497 20.35 -8.40 16.61
C LYS A 497 21.86 -8.49 16.86
N ARG A 498 22.43 -7.54 17.61
CA ARG A 498 23.87 -7.49 17.91
C ARG A 498 24.26 -8.25 19.17
N SER A 499 23.32 -8.45 20.09
CA SER A 499 23.57 -9.11 21.36
C SER A 499 22.27 -9.76 21.86
N PRO A 500 22.18 -11.11 21.87
CA PRO A 500 21.01 -11.80 22.41
C PRO A 500 20.77 -11.55 23.90
N ALA A 501 21.77 -11.04 24.63
CA ALA A 501 21.68 -10.69 26.05
C ALA A 501 21.02 -9.31 26.30
N GLU A 502 20.86 -8.49 25.26
CA GLU A 502 20.13 -7.22 25.33
C GLU A 502 18.78 -7.39 24.62
N LEU A 503 17.74 -6.75 25.15
CA LEU A 503 16.47 -6.60 24.47
C LEU A 503 16.47 -5.33 23.62
N CYS A 504 15.57 -5.29 22.66
CA CYS A 504 15.29 -4.08 21.91
C CYS A 504 13.80 -3.89 21.66
N GLY A 505 13.45 -2.63 21.46
CA GLY A 505 12.12 -2.20 21.13
C GLY A 505 12.13 -0.81 20.52
N ARG A 506 10.96 -0.22 20.36
CA ARG A 506 10.81 1.14 19.82
C ARG A 506 10.01 2.03 20.76
N ASN A 507 10.44 3.29 20.86
CA ASN A 507 9.71 4.29 21.62
C ASN A 507 8.57 4.92 20.80
N ASP A 508 7.91 5.91 21.39
CA ASP A 508 6.84 6.67 20.76
C ASP A 508 7.25 7.31 19.43
N GLY A 509 8.47 7.85 19.36
CA GLY A 509 9.06 8.42 18.14
C GLY A 509 9.54 7.43 17.08
N ASN A 510 9.29 6.12 17.28
CA ASN A 510 9.80 5.02 16.44
C ASN A 510 11.33 4.87 16.46
N THR A 511 12.01 5.49 17.43
CA THR A 511 13.44 5.35 17.65
C THR A 511 13.72 4.02 18.34
N LYS A 512 14.72 3.30 17.83
CA LYS A 512 15.14 2.03 18.41
C LYS A 512 15.78 2.26 19.78
N VAL A 513 15.33 1.53 20.80
CA VAL A 513 15.90 1.54 22.14
C VAL A 513 16.43 0.14 22.46
N ILE A 514 17.67 0.07 22.93
CA ILE A 514 18.34 -1.17 23.35
C ILE A 514 18.58 -1.10 24.85
N PHE A 515 18.25 -2.16 25.59
CA PHE A 515 18.34 -2.18 27.04
C PHE A 515 18.60 -3.60 27.55
N SER A 516 19.22 -3.71 28.73
CA SER A 516 19.45 -5.00 29.40
C SER A 516 18.33 -5.32 30.37
N GLU A 517 17.98 -6.61 30.51
CA GLU A 517 16.97 -7.08 31.47
C GLU A 517 17.39 -6.91 32.93
N THR A 518 18.69 -6.84 33.23
CA THR A 518 19.18 -6.80 34.61
C THR A 518 18.78 -5.50 35.31
N PRO A 519 17.92 -5.56 36.34
CA PRO A 519 17.70 -4.40 37.21
C PRO A 519 19.01 -4.15 37.96
N LYS A 520 19.61 -2.98 37.79
CA LYS A 520 20.67 -2.50 38.72
C LYS A 520 20.08 -1.84 39.97
N ALA A 521 18.80 -2.09 40.29
CA ALA A 521 18.13 -1.53 41.44
C ALA A 521 17.59 -2.65 42.31
N ASP A 522 18.08 -2.72 43.55
CA ASP A 522 17.89 -3.75 44.57
C ASP A 522 16.44 -4.05 45.01
N ASN A 523 15.38 -3.60 44.32
CA ASN A 523 14.01 -3.68 44.85
C ASN A 523 12.89 -4.01 43.85
N LEU A 524 13.17 -4.45 42.63
CA LEU A 524 12.13 -4.89 41.69
C LEU A 524 12.45 -6.29 41.17
N ALA A 525 12.04 -7.30 41.95
CA ALA A 525 11.85 -8.64 41.42
C ALA A 525 10.73 -8.57 40.35
N LEU A 526 11.13 -8.46 39.09
CA LEU A 526 10.21 -8.75 37.98
C LEU A 526 9.89 -10.25 38.08
N GLU A 527 8.77 -10.58 38.72
CA GLU A 527 8.27 -11.96 38.83
C GLU A 527 8.01 -12.59 37.45
N ASN A 528 7.84 -11.76 36.40
CA ASN A 528 7.61 -12.17 35.02
C ASN A 528 8.76 -11.75 34.09
N LYS A 529 9.20 -12.70 33.26
CA LYS A 529 10.14 -12.45 32.16
C LYS A 529 9.50 -11.55 31.10
N ILE A 530 10.22 -10.52 30.65
CA ILE A 530 9.77 -9.60 29.61
C ILE A 530 9.60 -10.35 28.29
N GLN A 531 8.49 -10.09 27.60
CA GLN A 531 8.16 -10.71 26.32
C GLN A 531 7.95 -9.66 25.21
N PRO A 532 8.11 -10.05 23.94
CA PRO A 532 7.68 -9.22 22.82
C PRO A 532 6.21 -8.82 22.96
N GLY A 533 5.93 -7.52 22.84
CA GLY A 533 4.60 -6.94 23.02
C GLY A 533 4.38 -6.27 24.37
N ASP A 534 5.28 -6.45 25.33
CA ASP A 534 5.24 -5.72 26.58
C ASP A 534 5.62 -4.25 26.39
N TYR A 535 5.04 -3.38 27.22
CA TYR A 535 5.50 -2.01 27.37
C TYR A 535 6.40 -1.90 28.59
N VAL A 536 7.57 -1.28 28.41
CA VAL A 536 8.55 -1.07 29.48
C VAL A 536 9.00 0.38 29.55
N LEU A 537 9.33 0.84 30.74
CA LEU A 537 9.99 2.12 30.95
C LEU A 537 11.50 1.91 30.93
N VAL A 538 12.21 2.70 30.14
CA VAL A 538 13.66 2.65 30.00
C VAL A 538 14.23 4.03 30.28
N LYS A 539 15.17 4.13 31.23
CA LYS A 539 15.98 5.33 31.45
C LYS A 539 17.10 5.35 30.44
N ILE A 540 17.14 6.35 29.57
CA ILE A 540 18.15 6.46 28.52
C ILE A 540 19.48 6.90 29.13
N THR A 541 20.54 6.14 28.88
CA THR A 541 21.91 6.38 29.40
C THR A 541 22.88 6.84 28.32
N SER A 542 22.61 6.49 27.06
CA SER A 542 23.42 6.93 25.92
C SER A 542 22.65 6.88 24.62
N SER A 543 23.16 7.53 23.59
CA SER A 543 22.53 7.65 22.28
C SER A 543 23.56 7.59 21.15
N SER A 544 23.10 7.21 19.97
CA SER A 544 23.76 7.45 18.69
C SER A 544 22.82 8.23 17.76
N SER A 545 23.25 8.52 16.54
CA SER A 545 22.37 9.09 15.51
C SER A 545 21.17 8.21 15.11
N GLN A 546 21.16 6.91 15.47
CA GLN A 546 20.14 5.95 15.01
C GLN A 546 19.41 5.19 16.12
N SER A 547 19.96 5.17 17.33
CA SER A 547 19.41 4.36 18.41
C SER A 547 19.73 4.96 19.77
N LEU A 548 18.89 4.64 20.74
CA LEU A 548 19.12 4.92 22.16
C LEU A 548 19.52 3.64 22.89
N LYS A 549 20.25 3.83 23.98
CA LYS A 549 20.57 2.76 24.94
C LYS A 549 20.17 3.20 26.35
N GLY A 550 19.73 2.25 27.15
CA GLY A 550 19.26 2.56 28.50
C GLY A 550 19.16 1.38 29.44
N THR A 551 18.70 1.66 30.65
CA THR A 551 18.43 0.66 31.68
C THR A 551 16.93 0.53 31.91
N LEU A 552 16.47 -0.71 32.02
CA LEU A 552 15.08 -1.02 32.34
C LEU A 552 14.72 -0.48 33.72
N LEU A 553 13.56 0.19 33.83
CA LEU A 553 12.98 0.64 35.09
C LEU A 553 11.83 -0.27 35.55
N GLY A 554 11.05 -0.82 34.62
CA GLY A 554 9.95 -1.74 34.94
C GLY A 554 8.95 -1.90 33.79
N LEU A 555 8.02 -2.85 33.97
CA LEU A 555 6.85 -3.05 33.11
C LEU A 555 5.80 -1.96 33.36
N THR A 556 5.07 -1.59 32.32
CA THR A 556 3.95 -0.64 32.38
C THR A 556 2.93 -0.96 31.29
N THR A 557 1.89 -0.15 31.17
CA THR A 557 0.97 -0.14 30.03
C THR A 557 1.04 1.22 29.33
N LEU A 558 0.45 1.33 28.14
CA LEU A 558 0.38 2.58 27.39
C LEU A 558 -0.44 3.63 28.15
N GLN A 559 -1.56 3.22 28.77
CA GLN A 559 -2.44 4.10 29.56
C GLN A 559 -1.82 4.56 30.89
N LYS A 560 -1.06 3.69 31.57
CA LYS A 560 -0.51 3.97 32.90
C LYS A 560 0.86 4.63 32.88
N SER A 561 1.44 4.81 31.69
CA SER A 561 2.80 5.32 31.56
C SER A 561 2.89 6.78 31.99
N PRO A 562 3.78 7.13 32.94
CA PRO A 562 4.03 8.51 33.33
C PRO A 562 4.67 9.34 32.22
N ALA A 563 5.12 8.70 31.12
CA ALA A 563 5.68 9.39 29.97
C ALA A 563 4.65 10.22 29.18
N TYR A 564 3.35 9.99 29.41
CA TYR A 564 2.25 10.75 28.79
C TYR A 564 1.41 11.55 29.81
N SER A 565 1.86 11.60 31.07
CA SER A 565 1.20 12.33 32.17
C SER A 565 1.69 13.77 32.30
#